data_AF-I7APD7-F1
#
_entry.id   AF-I7APD7-F1
#
_cell.length_a   1.000
_cell.length_b   1.000
_cell.length_c   1.000
_cell.angle_alpha   90.00
_cell.angle_beta   90.00
_cell.angle_gamma   90.00
#
_symmetry.space_group_name_H-M   'P 1'
#
loop_
_entity.id
_entity.type
_entity.pdbx_description
1 polymer ?
#
loop_
_entity_poly.entity_id
_entity_poly.type
_entity_poly.pdbx_seq_one_letter_code
_entity_poly.pdbx_strand_id
1 'polypeptide(L)'
;MFFLFFVVILAILIRIAAHLFTRRSTKAIKFVGPRGTGKTRTLNALMGINGKTVPTLETYKVTYKNMVVYDVVQRDGDFFERYGIDDPLVTYFFFLGSVDDLAELPETKGFDIRFVCCKQDDCKKALGKNIIVLDKDPTQIEKYFL
;
A
#
# COMPACT_ATOMS: atom_id res chain seq x y z
N MET A 1 32.66 -41.24 12.96
CA MET A 1 31.87 -40.46 13.94
C MET A 1 31.83 -38.98 13.59
N PHE A 2 32.97 -38.32 13.30
CA PHE A 2 33.02 -36.91 12.87
C PHE A 2 32.16 -36.57 11.64
N PHE A 3 32.15 -37.43 10.62
CA PHE A 3 31.35 -37.22 9.41
C PHE A 3 29.84 -37.16 9.71
N LEU A 4 29.38 -38.00 10.64
CA LEU A 4 27.97 -38.07 11.04
C LEU A 4 27.56 -36.81 11.82
N PHE A 5 28.44 -36.31 12.68
CA PHE A 5 28.28 -35.02 13.37
C PHE A 5 28.21 -33.85 12.39
N PHE A 6 29.08 -33.83 11.37
CA PHE A 6 29.08 -32.78 10.35
C PHE A 6 27.76 -32.75 9.56
N VAL A 7 27.24 -33.90 9.15
CA VAL A 7 25.96 -34.00 8.43
C VAL A 7 24.79 -33.51 9.29
N VAL A 8 24.77 -33.85 10.58
CA VAL A 8 23.72 -33.40 11.51
C VAL A 8 23.77 -31.88 11.70
N ILE A 9 24.95 -31.30 11.89
CA ILE A 9 25.12 -29.84 12.03
C ILE A 9 24.68 -29.13 10.75
N LEU A 10 25.08 -29.66 9.58
CA LEU A 10 24.71 -29.08 8.29
C LEU A 10 23.19 -29.10 8.07
N ALA A 11 22.52 -30.20 8.42
CA ALA A 11 21.06 -30.29 8.33
C ALA A 11 20.33 -29.27 9.22
N ILE A 12 20.85 -29.03 10.43
CA ILE A 12 20.32 -28.01 11.34
C ILE A 12 20.49 -26.60 10.73
N LEU A 13 21.68 -26.29 10.20
CA LEU A 13 21.96 -25.00 9.56
C LEU A 13 21.06 -24.76 8.35
N ILE A 14 20.86 -25.77 7.49
CA ILE A 14 19.95 -25.67 6.34
C ILE A 14 18.52 -25.40 6.81
N ARG A 15 18.07 -26.06 7.88
CA ARG A 15 16.72 -25.87 8.42
C ARG A 15 16.53 -24.46 8.99
N ILE A 16 17.53 -23.93 9.69
CA ILE A 16 17.52 -22.55 10.22
C ILE A 16 17.52 -21.54 9.07
N ALA A 17 18.39 -21.73 8.08
CA ALA A 17 18.45 -20.86 6.90
C ALA A 17 17.11 -20.89 6.14
N ALA A 18 16.58 -22.08 5.86
CA ALA A 18 15.28 -22.23 5.20
C ALA A 18 14.16 -21.54 5.99
N HIS A 19 14.14 -21.64 7.32
CA HIS A 19 13.14 -20.98 8.17
C HIS A 19 13.30 -19.45 8.17
N LEU A 20 14.53 -18.93 8.12
CA LEU A 20 14.78 -17.49 8.03
C LEU A 20 14.37 -16.94 6.65
N PHE A 21 14.70 -17.64 5.57
CA PHE A 21 14.35 -17.25 4.20
C PHE A 21 12.86 -17.43 3.86
N THR A 22 12.15 -18.37 4.51
CA THR A 22 10.70 -18.55 4.31
C THR A 22 9.84 -17.60 5.12
N ARG A 23 10.43 -16.77 6.00
CA ARG A 23 9.72 -15.68 6.68
C ARG A 23 9.41 -14.59 5.64
N ARG A 24 8.41 -14.84 4.78
CA ARG A 24 7.83 -13.86 3.87
C ARG A 24 7.52 -12.61 4.68
N SER A 25 8.29 -11.54 4.48
CA SER A 25 7.97 -10.26 5.10
C SER A 25 6.57 -9.89 4.63
N THR A 26 5.64 -9.73 5.56
CA THR A 26 4.31 -9.20 5.28
C THR A 26 4.52 -7.81 4.66
N LYS A 27 4.30 -7.67 3.34
CA LYS A 27 4.44 -6.37 2.69
C LYS A 27 3.41 -5.42 3.30
N ALA A 28 3.86 -4.24 3.71
CA ALA A 28 2.99 -3.19 4.22
C ALA A 28 2.72 -2.18 3.10
N ILE A 29 1.46 -1.77 2.99
CA ILE A 29 0.97 -0.81 2.02
C ILE A 29 0.20 0.27 2.78
N LYS A 30 0.45 1.54 2.49
CA LYS A 30 -0.26 2.67 3.10
C LYS A 30 -1.09 3.40 2.05
N PHE A 31 -2.41 3.50 2.26
CA PHE A 31 -3.29 4.37 1.50
C PHE A 31 -3.29 5.75 2.16
N VAL A 32 -2.85 6.76 1.41
CA VAL A 32 -2.66 8.13 1.89
C VAL A 32 -3.34 9.13 0.96
N GLY A 33 -3.59 10.35 1.43
CA GLY A 33 -4.18 11.43 0.62
C GLY A 33 -5.35 12.15 1.31
N PRO A 34 -5.87 13.23 0.72
CA PRO A 34 -6.95 14.05 1.30
C PRO A 34 -8.22 13.26 1.64
N ARG A 35 -9.09 13.84 2.48
CA ARG A 35 -10.42 13.27 2.76
C ARG A 35 -11.28 13.27 1.49
N GLY A 36 -12.11 12.24 1.32
CA GLY A 36 -13.05 12.15 0.18
C GLY A 36 -12.45 11.69 -1.15
N THR A 37 -11.17 11.34 -1.22
CA THR A 37 -10.49 10.91 -2.47
C THR A 37 -10.68 9.44 -2.84
N GLY A 38 -11.44 8.68 -2.04
CA GLY A 38 -11.81 7.29 -2.35
C GLY A 38 -10.97 6.20 -1.66
N LYS A 39 -10.06 6.54 -0.74
CA LYS A 39 -9.26 5.58 0.05
C LYS A 39 -10.10 4.47 0.69
N THR A 40 -11.05 4.86 1.55
CA THR A 40 -11.88 3.92 2.30
C THR A 40 -12.83 3.14 1.40
N ARG A 41 -13.34 3.76 0.32
CA ARG A 41 -14.14 3.06 -0.72
C ARG A 41 -13.32 1.95 -1.39
N THR A 42 -12.07 2.24 -1.72
CA THR A 42 -11.14 1.29 -2.35
C THR A 42 -10.78 0.15 -1.41
N LEU A 43 -10.48 0.48 -0.15
CA LEU A 43 -10.19 -0.53 0.88
C LEU A 43 -11.37 -1.47 1.11
N ASN A 44 -12.60 -0.93 1.20
CA ASN A 44 -13.80 -1.74 1.38
C ASN A 44 -14.09 -2.63 0.17
N ALA A 45 -13.89 -2.11 -1.05
CA ALA A 45 -14.03 -2.90 -2.27
C ALA A 45 -13.06 -4.09 -2.28
N LEU A 46 -11.80 -3.88 -1.86
CA LEU A 46 -10.82 -4.96 -1.71
C LEU A 46 -11.27 -6.02 -0.68
N MET A 47 -11.97 -5.59 0.37
CA MET A 47 -12.51 -6.49 1.40
C MET A 47 -13.82 -7.17 1.01
N GLY A 48 -14.39 -6.86 -0.17
CA GLY A 48 -15.69 -7.38 -0.58
C GLY A 48 -16.88 -6.77 0.18
N ILE A 49 -16.67 -5.66 0.89
CA ILE A 49 -17.72 -4.96 1.63
C ILE A 49 -18.46 -4.02 0.67
N ASN A 50 -19.56 -4.50 0.11
CA ASN A 50 -20.42 -3.75 -0.81
C ASN A 50 -21.57 -3.07 -0.05
N GLY A 51 -21.31 -1.91 0.57
CA GLY A 51 -22.30 -1.11 1.30
C GLY A 51 -22.33 0.35 0.85
N LYS A 52 -23.54 0.95 0.78
CA LYS A 52 -23.73 2.39 0.51
C LYS A 52 -23.26 3.25 1.70
N THR A 53 -23.29 2.67 2.89
CA THR A 53 -22.70 3.18 4.13
C THR A 53 -21.43 2.39 4.44
N VAL A 54 -20.34 3.11 4.60
CA VAL A 54 -19.04 2.54 4.94
C VAL A 54 -19.00 2.34 6.46
N PRO A 55 -18.88 1.09 6.98
CA PRO A 55 -18.57 0.92 8.38
C PRO A 55 -17.20 1.55 8.63
N THR A 56 -17.13 2.47 9.58
CA THR A 56 -15.86 3.02 10.05
C THR A 56 -15.04 1.84 10.55
N LEU A 57 -13.99 1.46 9.81
CA LEU A 57 -13.12 0.37 10.24
C LEU A 57 -12.60 0.71 11.65
N GLU A 58 -12.90 -0.13 12.63
CA GLU A 58 -12.44 0.05 14.02
C GLU A 58 -10.91 0.12 14.10
N THR A 59 -10.25 -0.50 13.12
CA THR A 59 -8.82 -0.38 12.89
C THR A 59 -8.58 0.11 11.46
N TYR A 60 -7.87 1.22 11.31
CA TYR A 60 -7.32 1.76 10.04
C TYR A 60 -6.28 0.83 9.38
N LYS A 61 -6.36 -0.48 9.64
CA LYS A 61 -5.40 -1.50 9.28
C LYS A 61 -6.18 -2.75 8.92
N VAL A 62 -5.92 -3.28 7.73
CA VAL A 62 -6.61 -4.46 7.22
C VAL A 62 -5.59 -5.43 6.64
N THR A 63 -5.72 -6.71 6.96
CA THR A 63 -4.87 -7.75 6.37
C THR A 63 -5.51 -8.26 5.08
N TYR A 64 -4.82 -8.09 3.96
CA TYR A 64 -5.28 -8.53 2.64
C TYR A 64 -4.22 -9.41 1.97
N LYS A 65 -4.55 -10.66 1.63
CA LYS A 65 -3.66 -11.61 0.91
C LYS A 65 -2.21 -11.62 1.43
N ASN A 66 -2.02 -11.71 2.76
CA ASN A 66 -0.71 -11.70 3.44
C ASN A 66 0.06 -10.37 3.36
N MET A 67 -0.65 -9.26 3.12
CA MET A 67 -0.18 -7.88 3.18
C MET A 67 -1.00 -7.12 4.22
N VAL A 68 -0.43 -6.04 4.73
CA VAL A 68 -1.14 -5.14 5.63
C VAL A 68 -1.39 -3.83 4.89
N VAL A 69 -2.67 -3.49 4.71
CA VAL A 69 -3.09 -2.21 4.15
C VAL A 69 -3.51 -1.28 5.27
N TYR A 70 -2.88 -0.10 5.34
CA TYR A 70 -3.21 0.94 6.30
C TYR A 70 -4.00 2.06 5.61
N ASP A 71 -5.15 2.48 6.14
CA ASP A 71 -5.88 3.68 5.70
C ASP A 71 -5.43 4.86 6.57
N VAL A 72 -4.49 5.66 6.08
CA VAL A 72 -3.90 6.73 6.90
C VAL A 72 -4.84 7.92 6.97
N VAL A 73 -5.18 8.29 8.21
CA VAL A 73 -5.93 9.52 8.50
C VAL A 73 -4.99 10.72 8.41
N GLN A 74 -5.43 11.72 7.65
CA GLN A 74 -4.75 12.99 7.53
C GLN A 74 -4.59 13.67 8.91
N ARG A 75 -3.37 14.13 9.21
CA ARG A 75 -3.00 14.89 10.41
C ARG A 75 -2.57 16.31 10.06
N ASP A 76 -2.46 17.18 11.05
CA ASP A 76 -1.84 18.49 10.87
C ASP A 76 -0.31 18.33 10.73
N GLY A 77 0.32 19.25 9.99
CA GLY A 77 1.77 19.24 9.73
C GLY A 77 2.15 19.31 8.24
N ASP A 78 3.43 19.09 7.99
CA ASP A 78 4.04 19.05 6.66
C ASP A 78 3.59 17.83 5.86
N PHE A 79 3.78 17.82 4.54
CA PHE A 79 3.26 16.77 3.65
C PHE A 79 3.53 15.34 4.13
N PHE A 80 4.78 15.04 4.51
CA PHE A 80 5.17 13.70 4.98
C PHE A 80 4.50 13.35 6.31
N GLU A 81 4.45 14.27 7.27
CA GLU A 81 3.83 14.06 8.58
C GLU A 81 2.30 13.95 8.49
N ARG A 82 1.70 14.86 7.72
CA ARG A 82 0.26 14.93 7.42
C ARG A 82 -0.28 13.61 6.89
N TYR A 83 0.52 12.91 6.11
CA TYR A 83 0.15 11.65 5.46
C TYR A 83 0.90 10.43 6.02
N GLY A 84 1.69 10.57 7.09
CA GLY A 84 2.40 9.45 7.73
C GLY A 84 3.36 8.71 6.79
N ILE A 85 4.04 9.46 5.93
CA ILE A 85 5.06 8.97 4.98
C ILE A 85 6.42 9.07 5.67
N ASP A 86 6.87 7.96 6.22
CA ASP A 86 7.99 7.85 7.18
C ASP A 86 8.90 6.64 6.94
N ASP A 87 8.44 5.62 6.21
CA ASP A 87 9.14 4.35 6.02
C ASP A 87 9.41 4.09 4.52
N PRO A 88 10.68 4.15 4.06
CA PRO A 88 11.02 3.93 2.66
C PRO A 88 10.82 2.47 2.19
N LEU A 89 10.61 1.52 3.11
CA LEU A 89 10.34 0.12 2.79
C LEU A 89 8.85 -0.15 2.50
N VAL A 90 7.98 0.84 2.74
CA VAL A 90 6.54 0.77 2.52
C VAL A 90 6.18 1.38 1.17
N THR A 91 5.28 0.71 0.43
CA THR A 91 4.67 1.29 -0.76
C THR A 91 3.47 2.15 -0.35
N TYR A 92 3.47 3.41 -0.78
CA TYR A 92 2.41 4.37 -0.52
C TYR A 92 1.54 4.54 -1.76
N PHE A 93 0.22 4.45 -1.60
CA PHE A 93 -0.74 4.82 -2.63
C PHE A 93 -1.37 6.15 -2.26
N PHE A 94 -0.99 7.21 -2.97
CA PHE A 94 -1.49 8.56 -2.74
C PHE A 94 -2.71 8.85 -3.59
N PHE A 95 -3.88 8.91 -2.95
CA PHE A 95 -5.16 9.20 -3.59
C PHE A 95 -5.34 10.72 -3.76
N LEU A 96 -5.28 11.17 -5.01
CA LEU A 96 -5.45 12.56 -5.41
C LEU A 96 -6.93 12.97 -5.44
N GLY A 97 -7.20 14.24 -5.15
CA GLY A 97 -8.55 14.81 -5.33
C GLY A 97 -8.82 15.24 -6.78
N SER A 98 -7.76 15.69 -7.46
CA SER A 98 -7.68 16.04 -8.87
C SER A 98 -6.28 15.71 -9.41
N VAL A 99 -6.14 15.50 -10.72
CA VAL A 99 -4.81 15.38 -11.36
C VAL A 99 -4.01 16.68 -11.29
N ASP A 100 -4.69 17.82 -11.13
CA ASP A 100 -4.04 19.13 -11.04
C ASP A 100 -3.26 19.27 -9.70
N ASP A 101 -3.68 18.54 -8.64
CA ASP A 101 -3.02 18.53 -7.33
C ASP A 101 -1.56 18.02 -7.40
N LEU A 102 -1.21 17.29 -8.46
CA LEU A 102 0.14 16.72 -8.62
C LEU A 102 1.23 17.80 -8.71
N ALA A 103 0.89 18.99 -9.21
CA ALA A 103 1.83 20.09 -9.36
C ALA A 103 2.20 20.75 -8.03
N GLU A 104 1.36 20.57 -6.99
CA GLU A 104 1.54 21.18 -5.67
C GLU A 104 2.28 20.27 -4.69
N LEU A 105 2.60 19.04 -5.11
CA LEU A 105 3.25 18.06 -4.25
C LEU A 105 4.75 18.32 -4.14
N PRO A 106 5.32 18.23 -2.92
CA PRO A 106 6.77 18.34 -2.73
C PRO A 106 7.49 17.16 -3.37
N GLU A 107 8.81 17.30 -3.61
CA GLU A 107 9.62 16.19 -4.11
C GLU A 107 9.54 14.97 -3.18
N THR A 108 9.14 13.82 -3.74
CA THR A 108 8.95 12.56 -2.99
C THR A 108 10.17 11.62 -3.07
N LYS A 109 11.36 12.17 -3.40
CA LYS A 109 12.58 11.38 -3.62
C LYS A 109 12.89 10.54 -2.38
N GLY A 110 13.05 9.23 -2.58
CA GLY A 110 13.38 8.26 -1.52
C GLY A 110 12.20 7.44 -0.98
N PHE A 111 10.96 7.73 -1.38
CA PHE A 111 9.79 6.94 -1.03
C PHE A 111 9.12 6.32 -2.27
N ASP A 112 8.64 5.09 -2.16
CA ASP A 112 7.83 4.43 -3.20
C ASP A 112 6.38 4.93 -3.12
N ILE A 113 6.11 6.07 -3.77
CA ILE A 113 4.78 6.68 -3.81
C ILE A 113 4.16 6.51 -5.19
N ARG A 114 3.02 5.82 -5.24
CA ARG A 114 2.20 5.61 -6.43
C ARG A 114 0.95 6.49 -6.35
N PHE A 115 0.70 7.30 -7.37
CA PHE A 115 -0.46 8.20 -7.39
C PHE A 115 -1.70 7.50 -7.91
N VAL A 116 -2.84 7.75 -7.26
CA VAL A 116 -4.13 7.11 -7.56
C VAL A 116 -5.20 8.18 -7.73
N CYS A 117 -6.05 8.05 -8.75
CA CYS A 117 -7.23 8.88 -8.91
C CYS A 117 -8.48 8.00 -9.13
N CYS A 118 -9.55 8.29 -8.40
CA CYS A 118 -10.82 7.55 -8.50
C CYS A 118 -11.89 8.27 -9.34
N LYS A 119 -11.59 9.45 -9.92
CA LYS A 119 -12.55 10.24 -10.70
C LYS A 119 -12.42 9.98 -12.20
N GLN A 120 -13.57 9.88 -12.86
CA GLN A 120 -13.69 9.56 -14.29
C GLN A 120 -13.16 10.70 -15.19
N ASP A 121 -13.43 11.96 -14.83
CA ASP A 121 -13.05 13.13 -15.63
C ASP A 121 -11.53 13.33 -15.74
N ASP A 122 -10.79 12.78 -14.76
CA ASP A 122 -9.34 12.88 -14.67
C ASP A 122 -8.60 11.81 -15.49
N CYS A 123 -9.31 10.79 -16.02
CA CYS A 123 -8.72 9.71 -16.83
C CYS A 123 -7.89 10.26 -18.00
N LYS A 124 -8.38 11.31 -18.68
CA LYS A 124 -7.70 11.92 -19.85
C LYS A 124 -6.46 12.72 -19.45
N LYS A 125 -6.47 13.35 -18.28
CA LYS A 125 -5.33 14.12 -17.75
C LYS A 125 -4.25 13.23 -17.12
N ALA A 126 -4.64 12.04 -16.67
CA ALA A 126 -3.76 11.03 -16.08
C ALA A 126 -2.87 10.33 -17.13
N LEU A 127 -3.30 10.28 -18.40
CA LEU A 127 -2.51 9.76 -19.52
C LEU A 127 -1.20 10.55 -19.67
N GLY A 128 -0.08 9.89 -19.33
CA GLY A 128 1.27 10.46 -19.42
C GLY A 128 1.90 10.89 -18.08
N LYS A 129 1.17 10.81 -16.95
CA LYS A 129 1.66 11.24 -15.62
C LYS A 129 1.93 10.10 -14.63
N ASN A 130 1.95 8.83 -15.08
CA ASN A 130 2.12 7.64 -14.22
C ASN A 130 1.11 7.58 -13.05
N ILE A 131 -0.14 8.00 -13.29
CA ILE A 131 -1.22 7.97 -12.29
C ILE A 131 -2.09 6.73 -12.52
N ILE A 132 -2.37 5.97 -11.46
CA ILE A 132 -3.28 4.83 -11.46
C ILE A 132 -4.72 5.34 -11.42
N VAL A 133 -5.54 4.92 -12.36
CA VAL A 133 -6.94 5.37 -12.44
C VAL A 133 -7.90 4.23 -12.07
N LEU A 134 -8.75 4.46 -11.07
CA LEU A 134 -9.65 3.46 -10.46
C LEU A 134 -11.13 3.83 -10.65
N ASP A 135 -11.49 4.30 -11.85
CA ASP A 135 -12.80 4.86 -12.18
C ASP A 135 -13.97 3.86 -11.98
N LYS A 136 -13.92 2.72 -12.67
CA LYS A 136 -15.05 1.76 -12.71
C LYS A 136 -14.98 0.69 -11.63
N ASP A 137 -13.76 0.30 -11.25
CA ASP A 137 -13.52 -0.81 -10.35
C ASP A 137 -12.33 -0.52 -9.42
N PRO A 138 -12.59 -0.17 -8.15
CA PRO A 138 -11.54 0.10 -7.18
C PRO A 138 -10.64 -1.09 -6.87
N THR A 139 -11.10 -2.32 -7.13
CA THR A 139 -10.31 -3.53 -6.86
C THR A 139 -9.12 -3.68 -7.79
N GLN A 140 -9.11 -2.97 -8.93
CA GLN A 140 -7.98 -2.96 -9.86
C GLN A 140 -6.68 -2.44 -9.26
N ILE A 141 -6.74 -1.72 -8.14
CA ILE A 141 -5.55 -1.29 -7.40
C ILE A 141 -4.66 -2.47 -7.00
N GLU A 142 -5.24 -3.67 -6.82
CA GLU A 142 -4.52 -4.88 -6.46
C GLU A 142 -3.41 -5.23 -7.46
N LYS A 143 -3.60 -4.93 -8.75
CA LYS A 143 -2.61 -5.19 -9.80
C LYS A 143 -1.29 -4.44 -9.58
N TYR A 144 -1.33 -3.39 -8.75
CA TYR A 144 -0.20 -2.53 -8.46
C TYR A 144 0.43 -2.83 -7.10
N PHE A 145 0.01 -3.87 -6.38
CA PHE A 145 0.62 -4.27 -5.09
C PHE A 145 1.93 -5.06 -5.24
N LEU A 146 2.32 -5.36 -6.48
CA LEU A 146 3.55 -6.10 -6.83
C LEU A 146 4.80 -5.23 -6.73
#